data_AF-A0A530ZLB9-F1
#
_entry.id   AF-A0A530ZLB9-F1
#
_cell.length_a   1.000
_cell.length_b   1.000
_cell.length_c   1.000
_cell.angle_alpha   90.00
_cell.angle_beta   90.00
_cell.angle_gamma   90.00
#
_symmetry.space_group_name_H-M   'P 1'
#
loop_
_entity.id
_entity.type
_entity.pdbx_description
1 polymer ?
#
loop_
_entity_poly.entity_id
_entity_poly.type
_entity_poly.pdbx_seq_one_letter_code
_entity_poly.pdbx_strand_id
1 'polypeptide(L)'
;MVVFETSAHYYRFFANESRRGGSPLYEKLSLGIADNVALQRLAAGRRKGQPAANLVFGAVQYLLLGGVDHPLKDYYPSLGGTRRADDRAFELFAAFCGAHEAELVDIIAKRATNTNEAGRSALLLPAFDLVAREAAAPLGLVEIGSSAGLNLNFDSYGYRYTDEKGAPKLERWTDADFVLSCILEGPG
;
A
#
# COMPACT_ATOMS: atom_id res chain seq x y z
N MET A 1 -0.22 -4.73 21.77
CA MET A 1 -0.07 -3.43 21.10
C MET A 1 1.43 -3.14 21.01
N VAL A 2 2.00 -3.04 19.81
CA VAL A 2 3.42 -2.70 19.66
C VAL A 2 3.58 -1.24 20.08
N VAL A 3 4.41 -1.00 21.09
CA VAL A 3 4.76 0.35 21.55
C VAL A 3 6.13 0.67 20.98
N PHE A 4 6.24 1.80 20.27
CA PHE A 4 7.51 2.27 19.73
C PHE A 4 8.11 3.30 20.68
N GLU A 5 9.31 3.04 21.16
CA GLU A 5 10.02 3.94 22.09
C GLU A 5 10.50 5.23 21.39
N THR A 6 10.80 5.15 20.09
CA THR A 6 11.28 6.27 19.29
C THR A 6 10.71 6.23 17.86
N SER A 7 10.75 7.37 17.16
CA SER A 7 10.45 7.43 15.73
C SER A 7 11.37 6.51 14.91
N ALA A 8 12.65 6.41 15.27
CA ALA A 8 13.59 5.52 14.62
C ALA A 8 13.17 4.04 14.78
N HIS A 9 12.77 3.60 15.98
CA HIS A 9 12.25 2.23 16.20
C HIS A 9 11.00 1.95 15.34
N TYR A 10 10.10 2.92 15.21
CA TYR A 10 8.93 2.80 14.34
C TYR A 10 9.32 2.61 12.86
N TYR A 11 10.26 3.39 12.33
CA TYR A 11 10.66 3.27 10.93
C TYR A 11 11.45 1.98 10.65
N ARG A 12 12.26 1.48 11.59
CA ARG A 12 12.88 0.15 11.46
C ARG A 12 11.84 -0.97 11.44
N PHE A 13 10.81 -0.87 12.28
CA PHE A 13 9.68 -1.80 12.22
C PHE A 13 8.97 -1.73 10.85
N PHE A 14 8.67 -0.53 10.35
CA PHE A 14 8.01 -0.36 9.05
C PHE A 14 8.86 -0.88 7.89
N ALA A 15 10.18 -0.74 7.96
CA ALA A 15 11.10 -1.33 6.98
C ALA A 15 10.97 -2.87 6.94
N ASN A 16 10.88 -3.52 8.11
CA ASN A 16 10.67 -4.95 8.19
C ASN A 16 9.31 -5.38 7.61
N GLU A 17 8.24 -4.64 7.91
CA GLU A 17 6.92 -4.90 7.32
C GLU A 17 6.94 -4.71 5.79
N SER A 18 7.65 -3.67 5.30
CA SER A 18 7.83 -3.44 3.86
C SER A 18 8.58 -4.58 3.18
N ARG A 19 9.62 -5.12 3.84
CA ARG A 19 10.35 -6.30 3.37
C ARG A 19 9.44 -7.52 3.26
N ARG A 20 8.67 -7.81 4.32
CA ARG A 20 7.70 -8.93 4.34
C ARG A 20 6.64 -8.80 3.25
N GLY A 21 6.20 -7.57 2.99
CA GLY A 21 5.25 -7.24 1.92
C GLY A 21 5.87 -7.11 0.53
N GLY A 22 7.14 -7.49 0.33
CA GLY A 22 7.78 -7.45 -0.99
C GLY A 22 7.93 -6.05 -1.58
N SER A 23 8.16 -5.04 -0.74
CA SER A 23 8.33 -3.63 -1.14
C SER A 23 9.74 -3.10 -0.87
N PRO A 24 10.76 -3.46 -1.70
CA PRO A 24 12.16 -3.08 -1.47
C PRO A 24 12.40 -1.56 -1.41
N LEU A 25 11.64 -0.77 -2.17
CA LEU A 25 11.75 0.69 -2.13
C LEU A 25 11.36 1.23 -0.74
N TYR A 26 10.19 0.85 -0.23
CA TYR A 26 9.72 1.34 1.07
C TYR A 26 10.56 0.82 2.24
N GLU A 27 11.12 -0.38 2.10
CA GLU A 27 12.15 -0.84 3.03
C GLU A 27 13.36 0.10 3.04
N LYS A 28 13.94 0.37 1.88
CA LYS A 28 15.14 1.22 1.72
C LYS A 28 14.90 2.62 2.29
N LEU A 29 13.77 3.24 1.92
CA LEU A 29 13.41 4.57 2.38
C LEU A 29 13.17 4.60 3.90
N SER A 30 12.48 3.59 4.44
CA SER A 30 12.21 3.52 5.89
C SER A 30 13.48 3.36 6.71
N LEU A 31 14.44 2.56 6.25
CA LEU A 31 15.75 2.44 6.91
C LEU A 31 16.49 3.79 6.89
N GLY A 32 16.51 4.49 5.75
CA GLY A 32 17.13 5.80 5.67
C GLY A 32 16.46 6.86 6.55
N ILE A 33 15.12 6.84 6.66
CA ILE A 33 14.40 7.74 7.58
C ILE A 33 14.72 7.40 9.04
N ALA A 34 14.89 6.13 9.39
CA ALA A 34 15.24 5.73 10.76
C ALA A 34 16.58 6.36 11.24
N ASP A 35 17.48 6.68 10.31
CA ASP A 35 18.77 7.32 10.58
C ASP A 35 18.78 8.85 10.30
N ASN A 36 17.64 9.44 9.89
CA ASN A 36 17.52 10.87 9.57
C ASN A 36 16.45 11.58 10.42
N VAL A 37 16.91 12.36 11.41
CA VAL A 37 16.04 13.08 12.36
C VAL A 37 15.15 14.12 11.68
N ALA A 38 15.63 14.79 10.62
CA ALA A 38 14.83 15.79 9.91
C ALA A 38 13.63 15.12 9.22
N LEU A 39 13.85 14.02 8.51
CA LEU A 39 12.77 13.27 7.86
C LEU A 39 11.79 12.65 8.86
N GLN A 40 12.27 12.21 10.04
CA GLN A 40 11.38 11.73 11.10
C GLN A 40 10.41 12.81 11.59
N ARG A 41 10.81 14.08 11.57
CA ARG A 41 10.01 15.21 12.04
C ARG A 41 8.93 15.65 11.06
N LEU A 42 8.99 15.29 9.78
CA LEU A 42 7.94 15.60 8.80
C LEU A 42 6.56 15.14 9.27
N ALA A 43 6.50 14.00 9.95
CA ALA A 43 5.27 13.41 10.47
C ALA A 43 4.86 13.91 11.87
N ALA A 44 5.54 14.91 12.44
CA ALA A 44 5.27 15.38 13.81
C ALA A 44 3.89 16.04 13.94
N GLY A 45 3.43 16.76 12.92
CA GLY A 45 2.14 17.45 12.89
C GLY A 45 0.94 16.58 12.49
N ARG A 46 1.12 15.27 12.33
CA ARG A 46 0.04 14.37 11.90
C ARG A 46 -1.06 14.25 12.95
N ARG A 47 -2.28 13.95 12.50
CA ARG A 47 -3.41 13.64 13.39
C ARG A 47 -3.13 12.38 14.21
N LYS A 48 -3.61 12.36 15.46
CA LYS A 48 -3.47 11.21 16.37
C LYS A 48 -4.02 9.94 15.72
N GLY A 49 -3.29 8.84 15.84
CA GLY A 49 -3.66 7.53 15.29
C GLY A 49 -3.27 7.31 13.82
N GLN A 50 -2.78 8.33 13.11
CA GLN A 50 -2.31 8.13 11.74
C GLN A 50 -0.88 7.54 11.70
N PRO A 51 -0.61 6.54 10.83
CA PRO A 51 0.73 6.00 10.66
C PRO A 51 1.66 7.03 10.00
N ALA A 52 2.80 7.31 10.63
CA ALA A 52 3.74 8.33 10.15
C ALA A 52 4.34 7.96 8.77
N ALA A 53 4.73 6.70 8.57
CA ALA A 53 5.34 6.24 7.33
C ALA A 53 4.36 6.35 6.15
N ASN A 54 3.12 5.88 6.31
CA ASN A 54 2.09 5.97 5.28
C ASN A 54 1.81 7.42 4.87
N LEU A 55 1.76 8.34 5.83
CA LEU A 55 1.55 9.76 5.54
C LEU A 55 2.73 10.38 4.79
N VAL A 56 3.95 10.13 5.22
CA VAL A 56 5.16 10.66 4.55
C VAL A 56 5.26 10.12 3.12
N PHE A 57 5.14 8.79 2.95
CA PHE A 57 5.20 8.16 1.63
C PHE A 57 4.04 8.57 0.73
N GLY A 58 2.83 8.61 1.28
CA GLY A 58 1.63 9.05 0.56
C GLY A 58 1.73 10.51 0.12
N ALA A 59 2.25 11.40 0.98
CA ALA A 59 2.44 12.81 0.63
C ALA A 59 3.47 13.01 -0.49
N VAL A 60 4.59 12.28 -0.45
CA VAL A 60 5.58 12.30 -1.52
C VAL A 60 4.98 11.79 -2.83
N GLN A 61 4.31 10.64 -2.82
CA GLN A 61 3.63 10.14 -4.02
C GLN A 61 2.56 11.10 -4.53
N TYR A 62 1.81 11.75 -3.63
CA TYR A 62 0.77 12.71 -3.98
C TYR A 62 1.34 13.90 -4.76
N LEU A 63 2.48 14.46 -4.33
CA LEU A 63 3.15 15.54 -5.06
C LEU A 63 3.70 15.09 -6.42
N LEU A 64 4.28 13.89 -6.49
CA LEU A 64 4.78 13.33 -7.75
C LEU A 64 3.64 13.08 -8.76
N LEU A 65 2.51 12.53 -8.29
CA LEU A 65 1.27 12.38 -9.07
C LEU A 65 0.70 13.74 -9.49
N GLY A 66 0.83 14.75 -8.64
CA GLY A 66 0.43 16.13 -8.90
C GLY A 66 1.27 16.85 -9.97
N GLY A 67 2.28 16.19 -10.53
CA GLY A 67 3.01 16.66 -11.70
C GLY A 67 4.43 17.14 -11.43
N VAL A 68 4.91 17.15 -10.18
CA VAL A 68 6.29 17.56 -9.87
C VAL A 68 7.28 16.67 -10.63
N ASP A 69 8.03 17.24 -11.57
CA ASP A 69 8.99 16.49 -12.38
C ASP A 69 10.28 16.23 -11.59
N HIS A 70 10.54 14.97 -11.24
CA HIS A 70 11.66 14.60 -10.39
C HIS A 70 12.11 13.14 -10.64
N PRO A 71 13.42 12.85 -10.65
CA PRO A 71 13.95 11.48 -10.90
C PRO A 71 13.48 10.40 -9.92
N LEU A 72 12.89 10.80 -8.79
CA LEU A 72 12.30 9.87 -7.83
C LEU A 72 11.12 9.08 -8.42
N LYS A 73 10.43 9.63 -9.45
CA LYS A 73 9.34 8.92 -10.16
C LYS A 73 9.78 7.58 -10.74
N ASP A 74 11.04 7.49 -11.18
CA ASP A 74 11.58 6.29 -11.82
C ASP A 74 11.60 5.06 -10.90
N TYR A 75 11.49 5.26 -9.59
CA TYR A 75 11.45 4.19 -8.60
C TYR A 75 10.03 3.70 -8.27
N TYR A 76 8.97 4.42 -8.68
CA TYR A 76 7.59 4.08 -8.34
C TYR A 76 6.87 3.42 -9.53
N PRO A 77 6.54 2.12 -9.46
CA PRO A 77 5.78 1.46 -10.52
C PRO A 77 4.43 2.10 -10.82
N SER A 78 3.77 2.65 -9.79
CA SER A 78 2.51 3.41 -9.94
C SER A 78 2.64 4.69 -10.76
N LEU A 79 3.87 5.16 -11.00
CA LEU A 79 4.20 6.32 -11.82
C LEU A 79 4.90 5.94 -13.13
N GLY A 80 4.90 4.66 -13.50
CA GLY A 80 5.61 4.13 -14.68
C GLY A 80 7.10 3.89 -14.46
N GLY A 81 7.60 4.08 -13.23
CA GLY A 81 8.98 3.82 -12.86
C GLY A 81 9.33 2.34 -12.91
N THR A 82 10.53 2.01 -13.40
CA THR A 82 11.04 0.63 -13.51
C THR A 82 12.34 0.40 -12.75
N ARG A 83 12.89 1.45 -12.12
CA ARG A 83 14.17 1.39 -11.44
C ARG A 83 14.05 0.63 -10.14
N ARG A 84 15.02 -0.25 -9.89
CA ARG A 84 15.13 -1.01 -8.64
C ARG A 84 15.61 -0.11 -7.50
N ALA A 85 15.18 -0.42 -6.28
CA ALA A 85 15.63 0.28 -5.09
C ALA A 85 17.16 0.15 -4.91
N ASP A 86 17.83 1.29 -4.75
CA ASP A 86 19.27 1.43 -4.54
C ASP A 86 19.55 2.58 -3.54
N ASP A 87 20.82 2.88 -3.25
CA ASP A 87 21.18 4.00 -2.36
C ASP A 87 20.69 5.35 -2.89
N ARG A 88 20.74 5.51 -4.22
CA ARG A 88 20.31 6.73 -4.90
C ARG A 88 18.82 7.02 -4.68
N ALA A 89 17.99 5.99 -4.50
CA ALA A 89 16.57 6.15 -4.17
C ALA A 89 16.38 6.97 -2.90
N PHE A 90 17.13 6.67 -1.84
CA PHE A 90 17.03 7.39 -0.57
C PHE A 90 17.59 8.81 -0.67
N GLU A 91 18.70 9.01 -1.37
CA GLU A 91 19.26 10.35 -1.59
C GLU A 91 18.26 11.27 -2.30
N LEU A 92 17.64 10.77 -3.38
CA LEU A 92 16.61 11.50 -4.12
C LEU A 92 15.37 11.75 -3.25
N PHE A 93 14.97 10.77 -2.45
CA PHE A 93 13.84 10.92 -1.53
C PHE A 93 14.10 11.98 -0.45
N ALA A 94 15.28 11.96 0.17
CA ALA A 94 15.66 12.92 1.19
C ALA A 94 15.77 14.34 0.61
N ALA A 95 16.39 14.48 -0.58
CA ALA A 95 16.47 15.75 -1.29
C ALA A 95 15.08 16.28 -1.67
N PHE A 96 14.20 15.42 -2.20
CA PHE A 96 12.82 15.78 -2.50
C PHE A 96 12.07 16.25 -1.26
N CYS A 97 12.19 15.51 -0.15
CA CYS A 97 11.55 15.88 1.10
C CYS A 97 12.04 17.23 1.65
N GLY A 98 13.33 17.53 1.54
CA GLY A 98 13.87 18.82 1.93
C GLY A 98 13.40 19.96 1.02
N ALA A 99 13.35 19.74 -0.30
CA ALA A 99 12.89 20.75 -1.26
C ALA A 99 11.39 21.08 -1.13
N HIS A 100 10.57 20.10 -0.71
CA HIS A 100 9.12 20.22 -0.60
C HIS A 100 8.61 20.16 0.85
N GLU A 101 9.46 20.47 1.84
CA GLU A 101 9.14 20.27 3.26
C GLU A 101 7.82 20.94 3.67
N ALA A 102 7.63 22.21 3.30
CA ALA A 102 6.43 22.97 3.66
C ALA A 102 5.14 22.34 3.09
N GLU A 103 5.18 21.90 1.83
CA GLU A 103 4.03 21.25 1.17
C GLU A 103 3.73 19.89 1.80
N LEU A 104 4.77 19.10 2.08
CA LEU A 104 4.66 17.79 2.72
C LEU A 104 4.05 17.91 4.12
N VAL A 105 4.55 18.84 4.94
CA VAL A 105 4.02 19.08 6.29
C VAL A 105 2.54 19.49 6.24
N ASP A 106 2.16 20.35 5.29
CA ASP A 106 0.77 20.77 5.12
C ASP A 106 -0.14 19.60 4.75
N ILE A 107 0.27 18.77 3.79
CA ILE A 107 -0.46 17.57 3.37
C ILE A 107 -0.60 16.60 4.55
N ILE A 108 0.50 16.31 5.26
CA ILE A 108 0.54 15.37 6.38
C ILE A 108 -0.39 15.81 7.53
N ALA A 109 -0.48 17.11 7.80
CA ALA A 109 -1.35 17.65 8.85
C ALA A 109 -2.85 17.59 8.47
N LYS A 110 -3.18 17.78 7.18
CA LYS A 110 -4.56 17.92 6.69
C LYS A 110 -5.17 16.64 6.14
N ARG A 111 -4.36 15.68 5.71
CA ARG A 111 -4.84 14.42 5.10
C ARG A 111 -4.74 13.25 6.09
N ALA A 112 -5.38 12.16 5.71
CA ALA A 112 -5.34 10.89 6.42
C ALA A 112 -5.15 9.78 5.40
N THR A 113 -4.47 8.71 5.81
CA THR A 113 -4.37 7.48 5.03
C THR A 113 -5.38 6.47 5.54
N ASN A 114 -6.06 5.78 4.64
CA ASN A 114 -6.96 4.69 4.97
C ASN A 114 -6.47 3.42 4.26
N THR A 115 -6.48 2.28 4.95
CA THR A 115 -6.06 1.00 4.41
C THR A 115 -7.22 0.36 3.66
N ASN A 116 -7.44 0.84 2.44
CA ASN A 116 -8.36 0.26 1.46
C ASN A 116 -7.51 -0.26 0.29
N GLU A 117 -7.50 -1.57 0.10
CA GLU A 117 -6.69 -2.24 -0.92
C GLU A 117 -7.53 -3.33 -1.59
N ALA A 118 -7.29 -3.56 -2.89
CA ALA A 118 -8.10 -4.44 -3.73
C ALA A 118 -7.82 -5.94 -3.49
N GLY A 119 -6.61 -6.30 -3.04
CA GLY A 119 -6.23 -7.67 -2.72
C GLY A 119 -7.08 -8.31 -1.63
N ARG A 120 -7.65 -7.52 -0.71
CA ARG A 120 -8.66 -7.96 0.26
C ARG A 120 -9.87 -8.63 -0.39
N SER A 121 -10.22 -8.21 -1.61
CA SER A 121 -11.31 -8.83 -2.36
C SER A 121 -11.02 -10.30 -2.70
N ALA A 122 -9.74 -10.73 -2.74
CA ALA A 122 -9.38 -12.14 -2.93
C ALA A 122 -9.81 -13.03 -1.75
N LEU A 123 -9.96 -12.47 -0.55
CA LEU A 123 -10.49 -13.22 0.60
C LEU A 123 -12.03 -13.20 0.64
N LEU A 124 -12.65 -12.18 0.05
CA LEU A 124 -14.10 -11.99 0.07
C LEU A 124 -14.82 -12.82 -1.00
N LEU A 125 -14.24 -12.94 -2.20
CA LEU A 125 -14.90 -13.61 -3.32
C LEU A 125 -15.34 -15.05 -3.00
N PRO A 126 -14.54 -15.93 -2.36
CA PRO A 126 -14.97 -17.28 -2.03
C PRO A 126 -16.16 -17.30 -1.06
N ALA A 127 -16.20 -16.37 -0.11
CA ALA A 127 -17.31 -16.24 0.85
C ALA A 127 -18.58 -15.74 0.16
N PHE A 128 -18.47 -14.76 -0.73
CA PHE A 128 -19.61 -14.28 -1.52
C PHE A 128 -20.15 -15.38 -2.43
N ASP A 129 -19.29 -16.15 -3.08
CA ASP A 129 -19.70 -17.25 -3.94
C ASP A 129 -20.44 -18.35 -3.16
N LEU A 130 -19.99 -18.67 -1.94
CA LEU A 130 -20.69 -19.59 -1.04
C LEU A 130 -22.10 -19.09 -0.69
N VAL A 131 -22.22 -17.84 -0.23
CA VAL A 131 -23.51 -17.25 0.17
C VAL A 131 -24.46 -17.17 -1.01
N ALA A 132 -23.98 -16.79 -2.20
CA ALA A 132 -24.80 -16.71 -3.41
C ALA A 132 -25.40 -18.08 -3.79
N ARG A 133 -24.60 -19.16 -3.68
CA ARG A 133 -25.04 -20.52 -3.96
C ARG A 133 -26.08 -21.01 -2.95
N GLU A 134 -25.88 -20.73 -1.66
CA GLU A 134 -26.82 -21.12 -0.60
C GLU A 134 -28.15 -20.36 -0.69
N ALA A 135 -28.11 -19.06 -1.00
CA ALA A 135 -29.30 -18.23 -1.11
C ALA A 135 -30.07 -18.43 -2.43
N ALA A 136 -29.43 -18.98 -3.47
CA ALA A 136 -29.95 -19.09 -4.83
C ALA A 136 -30.54 -17.77 -5.39
N ALA A 137 -29.93 -16.64 -5.02
CA ALA A 137 -30.37 -15.30 -5.37
C ALA A 137 -29.19 -14.34 -5.59
N PRO A 138 -29.36 -13.23 -6.33
CA PRO A 138 -28.32 -12.21 -6.47
C PRO A 138 -27.91 -11.60 -5.13
N LEU A 139 -26.63 -11.24 -5.00
CA LEU A 139 -26.10 -10.58 -3.80
C LEU A 139 -26.12 -9.06 -3.95
N GLY A 140 -26.62 -8.38 -2.92
CA GLY A 140 -26.41 -6.95 -2.70
C GLY A 140 -25.35 -6.74 -1.63
N LEU A 141 -24.33 -5.92 -1.92
CA LEU A 141 -23.23 -5.63 -1.00
C LEU A 141 -23.40 -4.24 -0.38
N VAL A 142 -23.28 -4.14 0.94
CA VAL A 142 -23.25 -2.88 1.68
C VAL A 142 -22.02 -2.89 2.59
N GLU A 143 -21.08 -1.98 2.33
CA GLU A 143 -19.86 -1.80 3.14
C GLU A 143 -19.95 -0.50 3.94
N ILE A 144 -19.90 -0.61 5.26
CA ILE A 144 -19.90 0.56 6.16
C ILE A 144 -18.47 1.11 6.24
N GLY A 145 -18.29 2.36 5.81
CA GLY A 145 -16.98 3.01 5.84
C GLY A 145 -16.03 2.53 4.73
N SER A 146 -16.56 2.34 3.52
CA SER A 146 -15.86 1.76 2.37
C SER A 146 -14.64 2.53 1.84
N SER A 147 -14.30 3.69 2.42
CA SER A 147 -13.14 4.49 2.02
C SER A 147 -13.20 4.85 0.52
N ALA A 148 -12.24 4.40 -0.30
CA ALA A 148 -12.25 4.58 -1.75
C ALA A 148 -13.16 3.58 -2.50
N GLY A 149 -13.81 2.66 -1.78
CA GLY A 149 -14.75 1.70 -2.35
C GLY A 149 -14.11 0.55 -3.13
N LEU A 150 -12.79 0.30 -3.02
CA LEU A 150 -12.14 -0.74 -3.84
C LEU A 150 -12.79 -2.12 -3.63
N ASN A 151 -13.13 -2.50 -2.40
CA ASN A 151 -13.74 -3.80 -2.11
C ASN A 151 -15.24 -3.88 -2.44
N LEU A 152 -15.91 -2.74 -2.70
CA LEU A 152 -17.25 -2.73 -3.29
C LEU A 152 -17.23 -3.14 -4.76
N ASN A 153 -16.08 -2.98 -5.44
CA ASN A 153 -15.89 -3.32 -6.85
C ASN A 153 -15.23 -4.69 -7.02
N PHE A 154 -15.48 -5.64 -6.11
CA PHE A 154 -14.86 -6.97 -6.15
C PHE A 154 -15.12 -7.67 -7.50
N ASP A 155 -16.29 -7.46 -8.10
CA ASP A 155 -16.70 -8.02 -9.38
C ASP A 155 -16.08 -7.32 -10.61
N SER A 156 -15.29 -6.26 -10.39
CA SER A 156 -14.49 -5.58 -11.43
C SER A 156 -13.07 -6.11 -11.54
N TYR A 157 -12.67 -7.04 -10.66
CA TYR A 157 -11.32 -7.64 -10.66
C TYR A 157 -11.35 -9.06 -11.20
N GLY A 158 -10.25 -9.49 -11.80
CA GLY A 158 -9.99 -10.90 -12.09
C GLY A 158 -9.38 -11.60 -10.89
N TYR A 159 -9.54 -12.93 -10.83
CA TYR A 159 -9.07 -13.77 -9.75
C TYR A 159 -8.44 -15.04 -10.28
N ARG A 160 -7.25 -15.36 -9.76
CA ARG A 160 -6.56 -16.62 -9.98
C ARG A 160 -6.09 -17.17 -8.65
N TYR A 161 -6.67 -18.29 -8.24
CA TYR A 161 -6.26 -19.04 -7.05
C TYR A 161 -5.49 -20.28 -7.47
N THR A 162 -4.31 -20.49 -6.89
CA THR A 162 -3.48 -21.68 -7.11
C THR A 162 -3.17 -22.37 -5.78
N ASP A 163 -2.76 -23.64 -5.80
CA ASP A 163 -2.05 -24.21 -4.66
C ASP A 163 -0.58 -23.76 -4.62
N GLU A 164 0.14 -24.20 -3.57
CA GLU A 164 1.58 -23.96 -3.38
C GLU A 164 2.44 -24.47 -4.54
N LYS A 165 1.95 -25.42 -5.36
CA LYS A 165 2.65 -25.94 -6.54
C LYS A 165 2.30 -25.17 -7.82
N GLY A 166 1.46 -24.13 -7.71
CA GLY A 166 1.01 -23.32 -8.84
C GLY A 166 -0.12 -23.98 -9.65
N ALA A 167 -0.70 -25.09 -9.20
CA ALA A 167 -1.82 -25.69 -9.90
C ALA A 167 -3.09 -24.84 -9.67
N PRO A 168 -3.85 -24.51 -10.72
CA PRO A 168 -5.06 -23.69 -10.59
C PRO A 168 -6.13 -24.41 -9.76
N LYS A 169 -6.76 -23.67 -8.85
CA LYS A 169 -7.86 -24.13 -8.00
C LYS A 169 -9.18 -23.43 -8.33
N LEU A 170 -9.11 -22.14 -8.63
CA LEU A 170 -10.25 -21.33 -9.03
C LEU A 170 -9.76 -20.18 -9.92
N GLU A 171 -10.46 -19.94 -11.01
CA GLU A 171 -10.25 -18.76 -11.86
C GLU A 171 -11.60 -18.10 -12.11
N ARG A 172 -11.64 -16.76 -12.06
CA ARG A 172 -12.84 -15.96 -12.32
C ARG A 172 -12.45 -14.64 -12.95
N TRP A 173 -13.14 -14.24 -14.01
CA TRP A 173 -12.91 -12.95 -14.70
C TRP A 173 -11.43 -12.72 -15.07
N THR A 174 -10.72 -13.75 -15.54
CA THR A 174 -9.27 -13.70 -15.80
C THR A 174 -8.89 -12.85 -17.02
N ASP A 175 -9.88 -12.39 -17.77
CA ASP A 175 -9.80 -11.42 -18.87
C ASP A 175 -9.89 -9.95 -18.39
N ALA A 176 -10.14 -9.70 -17.10
CA ALA A 176 -10.17 -8.35 -16.53
C ALA A 176 -8.79 -7.66 -16.60
N ASP A 177 -8.81 -6.32 -16.65
CA ASP A 177 -7.60 -5.48 -16.72
C ASP A 177 -6.67 -5.66 -15.51
N PHE A 178 -7.22 -6.08 -14.36
CA PHE A 178 -6.47 -6.31 -13.13
C PHE A 178 -6.84 -7.66 -12.52
N VAL A 179 -5.88 -8.58 -12.46
CA VAL A 179 -6.07 -9.94 -11.94
C VAL A 179 -5.32 -10.14 -10.62
N LEU A 180 -6.07 -10.41 -9.56
CA LEU A 180 -5.56 -10.81 -8.25
C LEU A 180 -5.10 -12.26 -8.30
N SER A 181 -3.80 -12.49 -8.07
CA SER A 181 -3.23 -13.84 -7.95
C SER A 181 -3.09 -14.20 -6.47
N CYS A 182 -3.62 -15.36 -6.07
CA CYS A 182 -3.67 -15.81 -4.68
C CYS A 182 -3.20 -17.26 -4.59
N ILE A 183 -2.30 -17.54 -3.64
CA ILE A 183 -1.86 -18.88 -3.30
C ILE A 183 -2.70 -19.35 -2.11
N LEU A 184 -3.37 -20.48 -2.26
CA LEU A 184 -4.10 -21.15 -1.19
C LEU A 184 -3.13 -22.02 -0.40
N GLU A 185 -2.95 -21.69 0.87
CA GLU A 185 -2.13 -22.44 1.82
C GLU A 185 -3.03 -23.24 2.76
N GLY A 186 -2.60 -24.46 3.11
CA GLY A 186 -3.36 -25.39 3.96
C GLY A 186 -4.06 -26.51 3.19
N PRO A 187 -4.74 -27.44 3.89
CA PRO A 187 -5.24 -28.69 3.33
C PRO A 187 -6.50 -28.54 2.45
N GLY A 188 -6.72 -27.36 1.86
CA GLY A 188 -7.88 -27.03 1.03
C GLY A 188 -8.07 -27.99 -0.15
#